data_AF-A0A9R1JAT6-F1
#
_entry.id   AF-A0A9R1JAT6-F1
#
_cell.length_a   1.000
_cell.length_b   1.000
_cell.length_c   1.000
_cell.angle_alpha   90.00
_cell.angle_beta   90.00
_cell.angle_gamma   90.00
#
_symmetry.space_group_name_H-M   'P 1'
#
loop_
_entity.id
_entity.type
_entity.pdbx_description
1 polymer ?
#
loop_
_entity_poly.entity_id
_entity_poly.type
_entity_poly.pdbx_seq_one_letter_code
_entity_poly.pdbx_strand_id
1 'polypeptide(L)'
;MAVRVPSMELNRSPPLLSGGRGKTCLQKPFIVQAKRSGGLEKANTRSRGPQASEKLKKREPLTRGTVSAPLPVPGHIPRPPYVGSNKMPEISSERQMQDKDTIVHMKAACELAARVLQNAGKLVKPSVTTDEIDKAVHKMIIDAGAYPSPLGYGGFPKSVCTSVNECMCHGIPDSRELKDGDIINIDVTVYLNGFHGDTSKTFFCGEVDEAAKRLVKVTEECMLRGISSCKHGVSFKKIGRRIRQQHARADG
;
A
#
# COMPACT_ATOMS: atom_id res chain seq x y z
N MET A 1 42.45 18.86 23.40
CA MET A 1 42.74 17.53 23.96
C MET A 1 42.11 16.49 23.04
N ALA A 2 42.92 15.90 22.17
CA ALA A 2 42.51 14.81 21.29
C ALA A 2 42.80 13.49 21.98
N VAL A 3 41.78 12.64 22.14
CA VAL A 3 41.95 11.29 22.69
C VAL A 3 41.85 10.32 21.51
N ARG A 4 42.98 9.68 21.24
CA ARG A 4 43.20 8.64 20.23
C ARG A 4 43.26 7.30 20.97
N VAL A 5 42.49 6.31 20.54
CA VAL A 5 42.56 4.91 21.01
C VAL A 5 42.08 3.99 19.86
N PRO A 6 42.54 2.73 19.78
CA PRO A 6 43.27 2.23 18.61
C PRO A 6 42.51 1.20 17.76
N SER A 7 42.98 1.00 16.52
CA SER A 7 42.62 -0.11 15.63
C SER A 7 42.83 -1.46 16.28
N MET A 8 41.87 -2.36 16.11
CA MET A 8 42.06 -3.81 16.23
C MET A 8 41.60 -4.50 14.96
N GLU A 9 42.58 -4.93 14.16
CA GLU A 9 42.43 -6.01 13.19
C GLU A 9 42.43 -7.34 13.94
N LEU A 10 41.44 -8.20 13.69
CA LEU A 10 41.60 -9.64 13.88
C LEU A 10 40.85 -10.40 12.78
N ASN A 11 41.61 -10.77 11.74
CA ASN A 11 41.39 -11.95 10.93
C ASN A 11 41.26 -13.20 11.81
N ARG A 12 40.26 -14.05 11.54
CA ARG A 12 40.37 -15.53 11.65
C ARG A 12 39.09 -16.19 11.13
N SER A 13 39.23 -16.88 9.99
CA SER A 13 38.27 -17.83 9.44
C SER A 13 38.27 -19.13 10.26
N PRO A 14 37.12 -19.81 10.45
CA PRO A 14 37.09 -21.22 10.84
C PRO A 14 36.90 -22.17 9.64
N PRO A 15 37.17 -23.48 9.79
CA PRO A 15 37.68 -24.34 8.73
C PRO A 15 36.61 -25.02 7.86
N LEU A 16 37.07 -25.40 6.67
CA LEU A 16 36.46 -26.35 5.74
C LEU A 16 36.25 -27.73 6.41
N LEU A 17 35.02 -28.24 6.34
CA LEU A 17 34.72 -29.66 6.53
C LEU A 17 34.24 -30.23 5.20
N SER A 18 35.04 -31.15 4.67
CA SER A 18 34.79 -31.99 3.51
C SER A 18 33.87 -33.17 3.84
N GLY A 19 32.99 -33.53 2.90
CA GLY A 19 32.59 -34.94 2.70
C GLY A 19 31.09 -35.20 2.56
N GLY A 20 30.71 -35.80 1.42
CA GLY A 20 29.61 -36.79 1.40
C GLY A 20 28.40 -36.56 0.48
N ARG A 21 28.58 -36.86 -0.81
CA ARG A 21 27.65 -37.45 -1.79
C ARG A 21 26.12 -37.41 -1.50
N GLY A 22 25.42 -36.69 -2.38
CA GLY A 22 24.35 -37.19 -3.25
C GLY A 22 23.06 -37.75 -2.61
N LYS A 23 21.94 -37.07 -2.89
CA LYS A 23 20.67 -37.66 -3.37
C LYS A 23 19.73 -36.56 -3.84
N THR A 24 19.48 -36.52 -5.14
CA THR A 24 18.41 -35.76 -5.78
C THR A 24 17.06 -36.30 -5.31
N CYS A 25 16.21 -35.46 -4.72
CA CYS A 25 14.81 -35.79 -4.47
C CYS A 25 13.93 -34.87 -5.31
N LEU A 26 13.35 -35.44 -6.36
CA LEU A 26 12.38 -34.80 -7.25
C LEU A 26 11.16 -34.30 -6.45
N GLN A 27 10.86 -33.00 -6.57
CA GLN A 27 9.59 -32.44 -6.13
C GLN A 27 8.46 -33.01 -6.99
N LYS A 28 7.48 -33.68 -6.37
CA LYS A 28 6.20 -34.00 -7.01
C LYS A 28 5.22 -32.83 -6.81
N PRO A 29 4.46 -32.43 -7.85
CA PRO A 29 3.48 -31.36 -7.72
C PRO A 29 2.30 -31.82 -6.87
N PHE A 30 1.94 -31.00 -5.88
CA PHE A 30 0.80 -31.21 -4.99
C PHE A 30 -0.47 -30.76 -5.71
N ILE A 31 -1.28 -31.70 -6.19
CA ILE A 31 -2.58 -31.44 -6.82
C ILE A 31 -3.66 -31.49 -5.73
N VAL A 32 -4.33 -30.36 -5.47
CA VAL A 32 -5.50 -30.29 -4.58
C VAL A 32 -6.76 -30.57 -5.39
N GLN A 33 -7.39 -31.73 -5.18
CA GLN A 33 -8.74 -32.02 -5.69
C GLN A 33 -9.80 -31.50 -4.72
N ALA A 34 -10.63 -30.55 -5.17
CA ALA A 34 -11.80 -30.09 -4.45
C ALA A 34 -12.98 -31.06 -4.68
N LYS A 35 -13.41 -31.79 -3.64
CA LYS A 35 -14.66 -32.54 -3.66
C LYS A 35 -15.85 -31.57 -3.52
N ARG A 36 -16.73 -31.55 -4.52
CA ARG A 36 -18.06 -30.95 -4.42
C ARG A 36 -18.95 -31.90 -3.60
N SER A 37 -19.30 -31.52 -2.39
CA SER A 37 -20.42 -32.12 -1.66
C SER A 37 -21.62 -31.20 -1.79
N GLY A 38 -22.64 -31.68 -2.51
CA GLY A 38 -23.95 -31.05 -2.60
C GLY A 38 -24.71 -31.15 -1.28
N GLY A 39 -25.47 -30.11 -0.97
CA GLY A 39 -26.38 -30.02 0.17
C GLY A 39 -27.27 -28.80 -0.01
N LEU A 40 -28.51 -29.07 -0.43
CA LEU A 40 -29.56 -28.11 -0.77
C LEU A 40 -30.30 -27.64 0.50
N GLU A 41 -30.66 -26.35 0.50
CA GLU A 41 -31.79 -25.70 1.21
C GLU A 41 -31.97 -25.86 2.73
N LYS A 42 -32.02 -24.74 3.46
CA LYS A 42 -33.27 -24.01 3.80
C LYS A 42 -32.99 -22.76 4.66
N ALA A 43 -33.93 -21.82 4.53
CA ALA A 43 -34.25 -20.70 5.42
C ALA A 43 -33.41 -19.41 5.30
N ASN A 44 -34.01 -18.35 4.72
CA ASN A 44 -34.56 -17.25 5.53
C ASN A 44 -35.36 -16.28 4.63
N THR A 45 -36.69 -16.40 4.59
CA THR A 45 -37.58 -15.37 4.04
C THR A 45 -37.75 -14.27 5.09
N ARG A 46 -36.91 -13.24 5.03
CA ARG A 46 -37.18 -11.95 5.69
C ARG A 46 -37.80 -11.00 4.67
N SER A 47 -39.04 -10.62 4.92
CA SER A 47 -39.75 -9.56 4.21
C SER A 47 -38.95 -8.25 4.31
N ARG A 48 -38.38 -7.82 3.19
CA ARG A 48 -37.88 -6.45 3.04
C ARG A 48 -39.10 -5.55 2.84
N GLY A 49 -39.33 -4.62 3.76
CA GLY A 49 -40.25 -3.50 3.53
C GLY A 49 -39.83 -2.69 2.31
N PRO A 50 -40.72 -1.87 1.73
CA PRO A 50 -40.42 -1.13 0.52
C PRO A 50 -39.37 -0.05 0.83
N GLN A 51 -38.09 -0.38 0.62
CA GLN A 51 -37.08 0.65 0.39
C GLN A 51 -37.30 1.17 -1.02
N ALA A 52 -37.58 2.47 -1.12
CA ALA A 52 -37.55 3.18 -2.39
C ALA A 52 -36.20 2.87 -3.06
N SER A 53 -36.24 2.10 -4.16
CA SER A 53 -35.04 1.81 -4.92
C SER A 53 -34.65 3.09 -5.66
N GLU A 54 -33.81 3.91 -5.05
CA GLU A 54 -33.00 4.83 -5.84
C GLU A 54 -32.28 3.97 -6.88
N LYS A 55 -32.61 4.19 -8.16
CA LYS A 55 -31.91 3.52 -9.25
C LYS A 55 -30.46 3.97 -9.18
N LEU A 56 -29.60 3.15 -8.58
CA LEU A 56 -28.15 3.33 -8.63
C LEU A 56 -27.77 3.52 -10.09
N LYS A 57 -27.36 4.75 -10.45
CA LYS A 57 -26.85 5.05 -11.80
C LYS A 57 -25.65 4.14 -12.00
N LYS A 58 -25.78 3.20 -12.94
CA LYS A 58 -24.73 2.25 -13.24
C LYS A 58 -23.58 3.02 -13.88
N ARG A 59 -22.46 3.17 -13.16
CA ARG A 59 -21.26 3.84 -13.67
C ARG A 59 -20.67 2.99 -14.80
N GLU A 60 -20.14 3.66 -15.82
CA GLU A 60 -19.37 2.98 -16.84
C GLU A 60 -18.11 2.37 -16.20
N PRO A 61 -17.71 1.14 -16.60
CA PRO A 61 -16.47 0.55 -16.14
C PRO A 61 -15.26 1.45 -16.44
N LEU A 62 -14.29 1.44 -15.54
CA LEU A 62 -13.02 2.14 -15.71
C LEU A 62 -12.28 1.61 -16.93
N THR A 63 -11.80 2.56 -17.73
CA THR A 63 -10.87 2.33 -18.83
C THR A 63 -9.53 2.96 -18.49
N ARG A 64 -8.44 2.34 -18.97
CA ARG A 64 -7.10 2.90 -18.81
C ARG A 64 -6.92 4.09 -19.74
N GLY A 65 -6.41 5.18 -19.20
CA GLY A 65 -5.94 6.33 -19.97
C GLY A 65 -4.54 6.12 -20.54
N THR A 66 -3.99 7.19 -21.10
CA THR A 66 -2.60 7.22 -21.58
C THR A 66 -1.66 7.48 -20.42
N VAL A 67 -0.64 6.65 -20.26
CA VAL A 67 0.39 6.79 -19.22
C VAL A 67 1.54 7.63 -19.77
N SER A 68 1.82 8.78 -19.16
CA SER A 68 2.97 9.61 -19.53
C SER A 68 4.30 9.00 -19.04
N ALA A 69 5.42 9.45 -19.59
CA ALA A 69 6.74 8.94 -19.21
C ALA A 69 7.05 9.12 -17.71
N PRO A 70 7.92 8.27 -17.12
CA PRO A 70 8.36 8.43 -15.73
C PRO A 70 9.03 9.79 -15.49
N LEU A 71 8.75 10.40 -14.33
CA LEU A 71 9.32 11.69 -13.96
C LEU A 71 10.76 11.55 -13.45
N PRO A 72 11.66 12.50 -13.79
CA PRO A 72 13.06 12.42 -13.40
C PRO A 72 13.26 12.75 -11.92
N VAL A 73 14.14 12.00 -11.25
CA VAL A 73 14.56 12.28 -9.87
C VAL A 73 15.97 12.88 -9.88
N PRO A 74 16.21 14.04 -9.25
CA PRO A 74 17.53 14.66 -9.18
C PRO A 74 18.63 13.73 -8.63
N GLY A 75 19.87 13.90 -9.08
CA GLY A 75 20.99 13.04 -8.71
C GLY A 75 21.27 13.00 -7.20
N HIS A 76 21.08 14.12 -6.50
CA HIS A 76 21.36 14.27 -5.07
C HIS A 76 20.34 13.60 -4.14
N ILE A 77 19.18 13.18 -4.64
CA ILE A 77 18.17 12.49 -3.84
C ILE A 77 18.62 11.03 -3.61
N PRO A 78 18.74 10.58 -2.35
CA PRO A 78 19.06 9.19 -2.06
C PRO A 78 18.03 8.23 -2.64
N ARG A 79 18.49 7.19 -3.33
CA ARG A 79 17.63 6.19 -3.99
C ARG A 79 17.57 4.90 -3.17
N PRO A 80 16.40 4.25 -3.08
CA PRO A 80 16.30 2.93 -2.50
C PRO A 80 16.97 1.87 -3.39
N PRO A 81 17.38 0.72 -2.82
CA PRO A 81 18.29 -0.25 -3.48
C PRO A 81 17.69 -0.98 -4.70
N TYR A 82 16.37 -0.93 -4.89
CA TYR A 82 15.72 -1.51 -6.06
C TYR A 82 15.81 -0.63 -7.31
N VAL A 83 16.13 0.66 -7.17
CA VAL A 83 16.21 1.58 -8.32
C VAL A 83 17.46 1.27 -9.13
N GLY A 84 17.27 0.92 -10.40
CA GLY A 84 18.37 0.48 -11.27
C GLY A 84 18.77 -0.99 -11.10
N SER A 85 18.04 -1.75 -10.28
CA SER A 85 18.23 -3.19 -10.11
C SER A 85 17.08 -3.96 -10.76
N ASN A 86 17.40 -5.08 -11.41
CA ASN A 86 16.40 -6.04 -11.90
C ASN A 86 15.97 -7.06 -10.81
N LYS A 87 16.50 -6.94 -9.59
CA LYS A 87 16.20 -7.83 -8.47
C LYS A 87 15.28 -7.14 -7.49
N MET A 88 14.21 -7.83 -7.09
CA MET A 88 13.38 -7.40 -5.98
C MET A 88 14.14 -7.49 -4.65
N PRO A 89 13.91 -6.55 -3.71
CA PRO A 89 14.46 -6.66 -2.37
C PRO A 89 14.01 -7.96 -1.71
N GLU A 90 14.94 -8.64 -1.03
CA GLU A 90 14.59 -9.83 -0.26
C GLU A 90 13.76 -9.45 0.97
N ILE A 91 12.67 -10.19 1.21
CA ILE A 91 11.88 -10.04 2.42
C ILE A 91 12.59 -10.83 3.52
N SER A 92 13.16 -10.13 4.50
CA SER A 92 13.76 -10.79 5.66
C SER A 92 12.73 -11.62 6.41
N SER A 93 13.11 -12.85 6.77
CA SER A 93 12.31 -13.72 7.64
C SER A 93 12.37 -13.29 9.12
N GLU A 94 13.31 -12.40 9.46
CA GLU A 94 13.50 -11.92 10.82
C GLU A 94 12.57 -10.76 11.15
N ARG A 95 12.01 -10.78 12.36
CA ARG A 95 11.25 -9.65 12.89
C ARG A 95 12.21 -8.56 13.35
N GLN A 96 12.13 -7.40 12.72
CA GLN A 96 12.93 -6.24 13.10
C GLN A 96 12.46 -5.66 14.43
N MET A 97 13.40 -5.47 15.36
CA MET A 97 13.22 -4.69 16.58
C MET A 97 13.98 -3.39 16.39
N GLN A 98 13.24 -2.30 16.18
CA GLN A 98 13.85 -1.01 15.86
C GLN A 98 14.42 -0.34 17.11
N ASP A 99 15.63 0.19 16.99
CA ASP A 99 16.23 1.05 18.01
C ASP A 99 15.64 2.47 17.97
N LYS A 100 16.08 3.31 18.92
CA LYS A 100 15.55 4.67 19.07
C LYS A 100 15.84 5.54 17.83
N ASP A 101 17.02 5.41 17.24
CA ASP A 101 17.46 6.24 16.12
C ASP A 101 16.69 5.86 14.84
N THR A 102 16.50 4.56 14.61
CA THR A 102 15.67 4.03 13.53
C THR A 102 14.23 4.54 13.65
N ILE A 103 13.66 4.52 14.85
CA ILE A 103 12.30 5.03 15.09
C ILE A 103 12.20 6.53 14.73
N VAL A 104 13.23 7.34 15.01
CA VAL A 104 13.23 8.76 14.64
C VAL A 104 13.18 8.94 13.12
N HIS A 105 13.99 8.20 12.36
CA HIS A 105 13.98 8.29 10.91
C HIS A 105 12.68 7.76 10.29
N MET A 106 12.13 6.66 10.82
CA MET A 106 10.82 6.15 10.40
C MET A 106 9.71 7.17 10.63
N LYS A 107 9.71 7.86 11.78
CA LYS A 107 8.75 8.94 12.07
C LYS A 107 8.83 10.05 11.04
N ALA A 108 10.04 10.53 10.73
CA ALA A 108 10.23 11.58 9.73
C ALA A 108 9.69 11.17 8.35
N ALA A 109 9.96 9.94 7.90
CA ALA A 109 9.44 9.42 6.64
C ALA A 109 7.90 9.31 6.64
N CYS A 110 7.31 8.77 7.70
CA CYS A 110 5.85 8.66 7.85
C CYS A 110 5.17 10.04 7.93
N GLU A 111 5.75 11.00 8.64
CA GLU A 111 5.24 12.37 8.72
C GLU A 111 5.28 13.08 7.36
N LEU A 112 6.34 12.86 6.58
CA LEU A 112 6.40 13.37 5.20
C LEU A 112 5.31 12.73 4.32
N ALA A 113 5.18 11.40 4.34
CA ALA A 113 4.15 10.70 3.56
C ALA A 113 2.74 11.22 3.88
N ALA A 114 2.44 11.40 5.18
CA ALA A 114 1.15 11.94 5.63
C ALA A 114 0.92 13.38 5.14
N ARG A 115 1.93 14.26 5.22
CA ARG A 115 1.83 15.64 4.70
C ARG A 115 1.62 15.67 3.18
N VAL A 116 2.32 14.82 2.44
CA VAL A 116 2.16 14.71 0.98
C VAL A 116 0.74 14.22 0.64
N LEU A 117 0.25 13.17 1.32
CA LEU A 117 -1.11 12.65 1.13
C LEU A 117 -2.19 13.72 1.41
N GLN A 118 -2.04 14.49 2.50
CA GLN A 118 -2.96 15.57 2.84
C GLN A 118 -3.01 16.65 1.74
N ASN A 119 -1.87 17.00 1.15
CA ASN A 119 -1.83 17.99 0.07
C ASN A 119 -2.32 17.41 -1.26
N ALA A 120 -2.03 16.15 -1.56
CA ALA A 120 -2.55 15.44 -2.72
C ALA A 120 -4.09 15.40 -2.71
N GLY A 121 -4.69 15.15 -1.53
CA GLY A 121 -6.13 15.16 -1.35
C GLY A 121 -6.81 16.48 -1.73
N LYS A 122 -6.12 17.62 -1.59
CA LYS A 122 -6.65 18.95 -1.97
C LYS A 122 -6.76 19.14 -3.50
N LEU A 123 -6.09 18.28 -4.26
CA LEU A 123 -6.11 18.31 -5.73
C LEU A 123 -7.29 17.51 -6.31
N VAL A 124 -7.95 16.70 -5.48
CA VAL A 124 -9.07 15.83 -5.91
C VAL A 124 -10.29 16.70 -6.20
N LYS A 125 -10.55 16.92 -7.49
CA LYS A 125 -11.72 17.63 -8.01
C LYS A 125 -12.03 17.16 -9.44
N PRO A 126 -13.25 17.38 -9.94
CA PRO A 126 -13.60 17.02 -11.31
C PRO A 126 -12.64 17.64 -12.35
N SER A 127 -12.43 16.92 -13.45
CA SER A 127 -11.54 17.26 -14.57
C SER A 127 -10.04 17.26 -14.26
N VAL A 128 -9.60 17.05 -13.01
CA VAL A 128 -8.17 16.79 -12.73
C VAL A 128 -7.84 15.36 -13.11
N THR A 129 -6.75 15.17 -13.83
CA THR A 129 -6.24 13.84 -14.18
C THR A 129 -5.46 13.22 -13.03
N THR A 130 -5.43 11.88 -13.00
CA THR A 130 -4.58 11.18 -12.03
C THR A 130 -3.09 11.44 -12.29
N ASP A 131 -2.66 11.63 -13.54
CA ASP A 131 -1.29 12.05 -13.90
C ASP A 131 -0.91 13.45 -13.37
N GLU A 132 -1.85 14.39 -13.28
CA GLU A 132 -1.61 15.69 -12.63
C GLU A 132 -1.40 15.55 -11.12
N ILE A 133 -2.15 14.66 -10.47
CA ILE A 133 -1.95 14.32 -9.05
C ILE A 133 -0.55 13.70 -8.85
N ASP A 134 -0.14 12.76 -9.72
CA ASP A 134 1.20 12.16 -9.68
C ASP A 134 2.31 13.21 -9.81
N LYS A 135 2.21 14.13 -10.77
CA LYS A 135 3.20 15.21 -10.95
C LYS A 135 3.32 16.08 -9.70
N ALA A 136 2.20 16.44 -9.09
CA ALA A 136 2.21 17.24 -7.87
C ALA A 136 2.81 16.46 -6.68
N VAL A 137 2.41 15.19 -6.51
CA VAL A 137 2.96 14.31 -5.46
C VAL A 137 4.46 14.11 -5.65
N HIS A 138 4.90 13.80 -6.85
CA HIS A 138 6.31 13.69 -7.20
C HIS A 138 7.07 14.95 -6.80
N LYS A 139 6.60 16.13 -7.23
CA LYS A 139 7.24 17.41 -6.90
C LYS A 139 7.34 17.63 -5.39
N MET A 140 6.25 17.40 -4.63
CA MET A 140 6.25 17.57 -3.17
C MET A 140 7.26 16.66 -2.48
N ILE A 141 7.44 15.43 -2.98
CA ILE A 141 8.40 14.47 -2.43
C ILE A 141 9.85 14.89 -2.75
N ILE A 142 10.11 15.31 -3.99
CA ILE A 142 11.44 15.80 -4.41
C ILE A 142 11.83 17.07 -3.66
N ASP A 143 10.92 18.05 -3.55
CA ASP A 143 11.16 19.31 -2.82
C ASP A 143 11.49 19.04 -1.33
N ALA A 144 11.01 17.93 -0.78
CA ALA A 144 11.28 17.50 0.59
C ALA A 144 12.57 16.66 0.74
N GLY A 145 13.36 16.50 -0.33
CA GLY A 145 14.61 15.74 -0.29
C GLY A 145 14.43 14.21 -0.26
N ALA A 146 13.24 13.71 -0.60
CA ALA A 146 12.90 12.30 -0.54
C ALA A 146 12.71 11.68 -1.93
N TYR A 147 12.70 10.36 -2.00
CA TYR A 147 12.42 9.60 -3.22
C TYR A 147 10.98 9.04 -3.20
N PRO A 148 10.21 9.14 -4.29
CA PRO A 148 8.87 8.54 -4.38
C PRO A 148 9.00 7.02 -4.54
N SER A 149 8.77 6.27 -3.46
CA SER A 149 9.11 4.83 -3.40
C SER A 149 8.49 3.99 -4.52
N PRO A 150 7.23 4.19 -4.95
CA PRO A 150 6.64 3.41 -6.03
C PRO A 150 7.41 3.51 -7.34
N LEU A 151 8.10 4.63 -7.59
CA LEU A 151 8.78 4.88 -8.85
C LEU A 151 9.92 3.87 -9.08
N GLY A 152 9.76 3.03 -10.11
CA GLY A 152 10.69 1.97 -10.47
C GLY A 152 10.57 0.70 -9.61
N TYR A 153 9.75 0.69 -8.56
CA TYR A 153 9.55 -0.50 -7.74
C TYR A 153 8.81 -1.58 -8.54
N GLY A 154 9.47 -2.71 -8.80
CA GLY A 154 8.89 -3.77 -9.65
C GLY A 154 8.57 -3.33 -11.07
N GLY A 155 9.19 -2.24 -11.56
CA GLY A 155 8.87 -1.62 -12.85
C GLY A 155 7.64 -0.70 -12.84
N PHE A 156 7.10 -0.35 -11.66
CA PHE A 156 5.98 0.58 -11.55
C PHE A 156 6.37 1.98 -12.08
N PRO A 157 5.58 2.59 -12.98
CA PRO A 157 6.05 3.72 -13.80
C PRO A 157 5.83 5.11 -13.17
N LYS A 158 5.16 5.18 -12.01
CA LYS A 158 4.68 6.42 -11.41
C LYS A 158 5.12 6.58 -9.96
N SER A 159 4.93 7.77 -9.42
CA SER A 159 5.42 8.18 -8.09
C SER A 159 4.43 7.89 -6.96
N VAL A 160 3.16 7.66 -7.31
CA VAL A 160 2.03 7.43 -6.41
C VAL A 160 1.06 6.43 -7.05
N CYS A 161 0.25 5.74 -6.27
CA CYS A 161 -0.89 4.99 -6.81
C CYS A 161 -2.17 5.81 -6.68
N THR A 162 -3.02 5.79 -7.71
CA THR A 162 -4.34 6.45 -7.74
C THR A 162 -5.40 5.43 -8.15
N SER A 163 -6.18 4.95 -7.19
CA SER A 163 -7.14 3.87 -7.40
C SER A 163 -8.56 4.42 -7.32
N VAL A 164 -9.17 4.65 -8.48
CA VAL A 164 -10.51 5.23 -8.60
C VAL A 164 -11.56 4.11 -8.54
N ASN A 165 -12.69 4.34 -7.88
CA ASN A 165 -13.88 3.47 -7.87
C ASN A 165 -13.57 1.96 -7.69
N GLU A 166 -13.80 1.12 -8.71
CA GLU A 166 -13.59 -0.34 -8.66
C GLU A 166 -12.12 -0.77 -8.71
N CYS A 167 -11.19 0.16 -8.94
CA CYS A 167 -9.76 -0.10 -8.82
C CYS A 167 -9.42 -0.27 -7.32
N MET A 168 -9.15 -1.51 -6.90
CA MET A 168 -8.91 -1.83 -5.48
C MET A 168 -7.60 -1.23 -4.95
N CYS A 169 -6.51 -1.36 -5.69
CA CYS A 169 -5.19 -0.86 -5.32
C CYS A 169 -4.27 -0.77 -6.55
N HIS A 170 -3.13 -0.09 -6.38
CA HIS A 170 -2.06 0.02 -7.38
C HIS A 170 -2.53 0.56 -8.74
N GLY A 171 -3.56 1.42 -8.76
CA GLY A 171 -3.94 2.16 -9.96
C GLY A 171 -2.78 3.03 -10.43
N ILE A 172 -2.43 2.92 -11.72
CA ILE A 172 -1.35 3.71 -12.33
C ILE A 172 -1.92 5.07 -12.74
N PRO A 173 -1.38 6.18 -12.24
CA PRO A 173 -1.71 7.51 -12.74
C PRO A 173 -1.59 7.63 -14.27
N ASP A 174 -2.66 8.11 -14.90
CA ASP A 174 -2.81 8.24 -16.34
C ASP A 174 -3.65 9.49 -16.72
N SER A 175 -3.93 9.64 -18.02
CA SER A 175 -4.70 10.77 -18.57
C SER A 175 -6.19 10.76 -18.22
N ARG A 176 -6.69 9.84 -17.38
CA ARG A 176 -8.09 9.82 -16.97
C ARG A 176 -8.38 11.00 -16.05
N GLU A 177 -9.33 11.82 -16.46
CA GLU A 177 -9.94 12.85 -15.62
C GLU A 177 -10.85 12.25 -14.54
N LEU A 178 -10.79 12.81 -13.34
CA LEU A 178 -11.75 12.53 -12.28
C LEU A 178 -13.12 13.11 -12.64
N LYS A 179 -14.17 12.34 -12.36
CA LYS A 179 -15.56 12.74 -12.60
C LYS A 179 -16.22 13.11 -11.26
N ASP A 180 -17.20 14.01 -11.31
CA ASP A 180 -18.07 14.27 -10.16
C ASP A 180 -18.73 12.97 -9.69
N GLY A 181 -18.67 12.72 -8.38
CA GLY A 181 -19.14 11.50 -7.75
C GLY A 181 -18.11 10.36 -7.68
N ASP A 182 -16.90 10.49 -8.26
CA ASP A 182 -15.83 9.51 -8.08
C ASP A 182 -15.35 9.44 -6.61
N ILE A 183 -14.94 8.25 -6.19
CA ILE A 183 -14.04 8.09 -5.04
C ILE A 183 -12.67 7.67 -5.53
N ILE A 184 -11.61 8.19 -4.93
CA ILE A 184 -10.23 7.91 -5.30
C ILE A 184 -9.38 7.63 -4.07
N ASN A 185 -8.75 6.46 -4.01
CA ASN A 185 -7.66 6.20 -3.07
C ASN A 185 -6.35 6.74 -3.64
N ILE A 186 -5.63 7.55 -2.86
CA ILE A 186 -4.27 7.97 -3.16
C ILE A 186 -3.34 7.28 -2.16
N ASP A 187 -2.35 6.56 -2.66
CA ASP A 187 -1.40 5.78 -1.87
C ASP A 187 0.02 6.33 -2.01
N VAL A 188 0.52 6.92 -0.93
CA VAL A 188 1.78 7.67 -0.89
C VAL A 188 2.80 6.90 -0.07
N THR A 189 3.90 6.53 -0.73
CA THR A 189 5.07 5.97 -0.08
C THR A 189 6.31 6.80 -0.41
N VAL A 190 7.03 7.29 0.59
CA VAL A 190 8.26 8.09 0.43
C VAL A 190 9.47 7.36 1.01
N TYR A 191 10.65 7.58 0.45
CA TYR A 191 11.93 7.09 0.97
C TYR A 191 12.78 8.29 1.41
N LEU A 192 13.02 8.39 2.72
CA LEU A 192 13.72 9.49 3.36
C LEU A 192 14.66 8.93 4.43
N ASN A 193 15.91 9.41 4.45
CA ASN A 193 16.93 9.02 5.44
C ASN A 193 17.16 7.50 5.55
N GLY A 194 16.94 6.75 4.47
CA GLY A 194 17.09 5.29 4.47
C GLY A 194 15.81 4.50 4.78
N PHE A 195 14.68 5.17 5.05
CA PHE A 195 13.45 4.53 5.51
C PHE A 195 12.25 4.90 4.66
N HIS A 196 11.31 3.96 4.55
CA HIS A 196 10.04 4.17 3.88
C HIS A 196 8.97 4.65 4.87
N GLY A 197 8.20 5.66 4.49
CA GLY A 197 6.95 6.05 5.14
C GLY A 197 5.80 5.79 4.18
N ASP A 198 4.75 5.11 4.64
CA ASP A 198 3.69 4.58 3.77
C ASP A 198 2.30 4.87 4.36
N THR A 199 1.41 5.47 3.55
CA THR A 199 0.04 5.78 3.96
C THR A 199 -0.86 6.08 2.77
N SER A 200 -2.15 5.73 2.88
CA SER A 200 -3.15 6.03 1.87
C SER A 200 -4.45 6.52 2.48
N LYS A 201 -5.26 7.21 1.66
CA LYS A 201 -6.63 7.62 2.03
C LYS A 201 -7.52 7.70 0.80
N THR A 202 -8.79 7.37 0.98
CA THR A 202 -9.82 7.57 -0.04
C THR A 202 -10.46 8.95 0.11
N PHE A 203 -10.50 9.70 -0.99
CA PHE A 203 -11.07 11.04 -1.11
C PHE A 203 -12.32 11.02 -1.99
N PHE A 204 -13.20 11.99 -1.74
CA PHE A 204 -14.38 12.24 -2.57
C PHE A 204 -14.05 13.27 -3.64
N CYS A 205 -14.49 13.03 -4.87
CA CYS A 205 -14.38 13.97 -5.97
C CYS A 205 -15.75 14.60 -6.24
N GLY A 206 -15.93 15.84 -5.80
CA GLY A 206 -17.23 16.53 -5.87
C GLY A 206 -18.29 15.86 -4.99
N GLU A 207 -19.53 15.78 -5.49
CA GLU A 207 -20.65 15.23 -4.74
C GLU A 207 -20.82 13.72 -4.97
N VAL A 208 -20.48 12.94 -3.95
CA VAL A 208 -20.57 11.47 -3.97
C VAL A 208 -21.89 10.97 -3.42
N ASP A 209 -22.36 9.82 -3.91
CA ASP A 209 -23.57 9.17 -3.40
C ASP A 209 -23.41 8.63 -1.96
N GLU A 210 -24.52 8.43 -1.25
CA GLU A 210 -24.50 7.98 0.15
C GLU A 210 -23.88 6.59 0.33
N ALA A 211 -23.98 5.73 -0.69
CA ALA A 211 -23.36 4.40 -0.66
C ALA A 211 -21.82 4.52 -0.66
N ALA A 212 -21.26 5.39 -1.49
CA ALA A 212 -19.83 5.69 -1.53
C ALA A 212 -19.34 6.36 -0.24
N LYS A 213 -20.08 7.35 0.30
CA LYS A 213 -19.74 7.97 1.59
C LYS A 213 -19.65 6.93 2.71
N ARG A 214 -20.65 6.04 2.75
CA ARG A 214 -20.72 4.96 3.72
C ARG A 214 -19.59 3.96 3.57
N LEU A 215 -19.27 3.55 2.35
CA LEU A 215 -18.14 2.64 2.08
C LEU A 215 -16.82 3.22 2.63
N VAL A 216 -16.54 4.48 2.32
CA VAL A 216 -15.32 5.15 2.79
C VAL A 216 -15.29 5.25 4.31
N LYS A 217 -16.40 5.65 4.94
CA LYS A 217 -16.52 5.72 6.41
C LYS A 217 -16.29 4.37 7.07
N VAL A 218 -16.96 3.31 6.61
CA VAL A 218 -16.82 1.96 7.18
C VAL A 218 -15.39 1.43 7.01
N THR A 219 -14.74 1.76 5.90
CA THR A 219 -13.34 1.39 5.65
C THR A 219 -12.40 2.07 6.65
N GLU A 220 -12.59 3.37 6.91
CA GLU A 220 -11.82 4.11 7.91
C GLU A 220 -12.04 3.57 9.34
N GLU A 221 -13.29 3.28 9.71
CA GLU A 221 -13.61 2.65 11.01
C GLU A 221 -12.97 1.26 11.16
N CYS A 222 -12.98 0.46 10.09
CA CYS A 222 -12.32 -0.85 10.06
C CYS A 222 -10.81 -0.72 10.32
N MET A 223 -10.15 0.23 9.64
CA MET A 223 -8.73 0.52 9.82
C MET A 223 -8.43 0.88 11.29
N LEU A 224 -9.17 1.82 11.87
CA LEU A 224 -8.97 2.26 13.26
C LEU A 224 -9.16 1.13 14.27
N ARG A 225 -10.11 0.21 14.03
CA ARG A 225 -10.31 -1.00 14.85
C ARG A 225 -9.19 -2.02 14.70
N GLY A 226 -8.61 -2.13 13.51
CA GLY A 226 -7.40 -2.90 13.26
C GLY A 226 -6.24 -2.36 14.10
N ILE A 227 -5.99 -1.05 14.01
CA ILE A 227 -4.93 -0.33 14.74
C ILE A 227 -5.09 -0.49 16.27
N SER A 228 -6.30 -0.36 16.81
CA SER A 228 -6.54 -0.49 18.26
C SER A 228 -6.26 -1.90 18.82
N SER A 229 -6.06 -2.89 17.95
CA SER A 229 -5.68 -4.25 18.35
C SER A 229 -4.17 -4.46 18.42
N CYS A 230 -3.36 -3.53 17.90
CA CYS A 230 -1.91 -3.61 17.87
C CYS A 230 -1.33 -3.30 19.25
N LYS A 231 -0.77 -4.32 19.89
CA LYS A 231 0.01 -4.22 21.14
C LYS A 231 0.91 -5.43 21.31
N HIS A 232 1.90 -5.32 22.20
CA HIS A 232 2.80 -6.43 22.53
C HIS A 232 2.04 -7.72 22.89
N GLY A 233 2.52 -8.86 22.40
CA GLY A 233 1.93 -10.18 22.64
C GLY A 233 0.67 -10.53 21.83
N VAL A 234 0.13 -9.62 21.02
CA VAL A 234 -1.05 -9.90 20.19
C VAL A 234 -0.66 -10.45 18.82
N SER A 235 -1.29 -11.57 18.41
CA SER A 235 -1.13 -12.13 17.07
C SER A 235 -1.68 -11.20 15.98
N PHE A 236 -0.94 -11.05 14.87
CA PHE A 236 -1.37 -10.33 13.66
C PHE A 236 -2.74 -10.80 13.12
N LYS A 237 -3.09 -12.08 13.29
CA LYS A 237 -4.41 -12.63 12.90
C LYS A 237 -5.58 -11.89 13.57
N LYS A 238 -5.35 -11.23 14.71
CA LYS A 238 -6.37 -10.46 15.42
C LYS A 238 -6.79 -9.20 14.66
N ILE A 239 -5.89 -8.59 13.89
CA ILE A 239 -6.18 -7.40 13.07
C ILE A 239 -7.26 -7.75 12.04
N GLY A 240 -7.04 -8.79 11.23
CA GLY A 240 -8.01 -9.24 10.23
C GLY A 240 -9.34 -9.69 10.82
N ARG A 241 -9.32 -10.36 12.00
CA ARG A 241 -10.56 -10.69 12.72
C ARG A 241 -11.36 -9.46 13.12
N ARG A 242 -10.68 -8.38 13.54
CA ARG A 242 -11.32 -7.14 14.00
C ARG A 242 -11.90 -6.33 12.87
N ILE A 243 -11.18 -6.24 11.74
CA ILE A 243 -11.69 -5.64 10.50
C ILE A 243 -12.96 -6.39 10.05
N ARG A 244 -12.90 -7.73 9.95
CA ARG A 244 -14.04 -8.54 9.52
C ARG A 244 -15.25 -8.46 10.46
N GLN A 245 -15.03 -8.36 11.77
CA GLN A 245 -16.11 -8.28 12.76
C GLN A 245 -16.99 -7.04 12.60
N GLN A 246 -16.43 -5.92 12.13
CA GLN A 246 -17.20 -4.72 11.81
C GLN A 246 -18.17 -4.98 10.65
N HIS A 247 -17.71 -5.70 9.62
CA HIS A 247 -18.50 -6.01 8.42
C HIS A 247 -19.54 -7.12 8.63
N ALA A 248 -19.26 -8.12 9.48
CA ALA A 248 -20.11 -9.32 9.58
C ALA A 248 -21.49 -9.10 10.25
N ARG A 249 -21.84 -7.92 10.76
CA ARG A 249 -23.11 -7.73 11.52
C ARG A 249 -23.82 -6.38 11.41
N ALA A 250 -23.17 -5.30 10.97
CA ALA A 250 -23.79 -3.97 11.07
C ALA A 250 -24.28 -3.40 9.75
N ASP A 251 -23.61 -3.70 8.62
CA ASP A 251 -23.67 -2.78 7.49
C ASP A 251 -23.92 -3.39 6.08
N GLY A 252 -24.13 -4.70 5.95
CA GLY A 252 -24.51 -5.30 4.66
C GLY A 252 -23.36 -5.48 3.70
#